data_AF-A0A077Y154-F1
#
_entry.id   AF-A0A077Y154-F1
#
_cell.length_a   1.000
_cell.length_b   1.000
_cell.length_c   1.000
_cell.angle_alpha   90.00
_cell.angle_beta   90.00
_cell.angle_gamma   90.00
#
_symmetry.space_group_name_H-M   'P 1'
#
loop_
_entity.id
_entity.type
_entity.pdbx_description
1 polymer ?
#
loop_
_entity_poly.entity_id
_entity_poly.type
_entity_poly.pdbx_seq_one_letter_code
_entity_poly.pdbx_strand_id
1 'polypeptide(L)'
;MSESWDSYCARVSQAEYDGLETWLPALGEERTAMFTALKTHKLSLDLLSGVGGSNFEQYLASFIKNVEDAAQQQPDYINCHTGK
;
A
#
# COMPACT_ATOMS: atom_id res chain seq x y z
N MET A 1 -8.04 0.82 -20.30
CA MET A 1 -8.41 0.00 -19.13
C MET A 1 -7.15 -0.12 -18.27
N SER A 2 -7.24 0.20 -16.98
CA SER A 2 -6.14 -0.07 -16.05
C SER A 2 -5.92 -1.59 -15.96
N GLU A 3 -4.66 -2.00 -15.82
CA GLU A 3 -4.29 -3.39 -15.56
C GLU A 3 -4.93 -3.86 -14.23
N SER A 4 -5.29 -5.15 -14.13
CA SER A 4 -5.81 -5.73 -12.88
C SER A 4 -4.68 -6.07 -11.91
N TRP A 5 -4.96 -6.11 -10.60
CA TRP A 5 -3.99 -6.52 -9.58
C TRP A 5 -3.41 -7.92 -9.83
N ASP A 6 -4.22 -8.86 -10.30
CA ASP A 6 -3.76 -10.22 -10.61
C ASP A 6 -2.77 -10.23 -11.79
N SER A 7 -3.09 -9.54 -12.90
CA SER A 7 -2.18 -9.42 -14.05
C SER A 7 -0.88 -8.72 -13.67
N TYR A 8 -0.98 -7.65 -12.87
CA TYR A 8 0.18 -6.92 -12.39
C TYR A 8 1.08 -7.80 -11.51
N CYS A 9 0.52 -8.47 -10.50
CA CYS A 9 1.29 -9.35 -9.61
C CYS A 9 1.90 -10.54 -10.35
N ALA A 10 1.19 -11.11 -11.34
CA ALA A 10 1.74 -12.16 -12.19
C ALA A 10 3.01 -11.69 -12.93
N ARG A 11 3.01 -10.45 -13.46
CA ARG A 11 4.19 -9.86 -14.11
C ARG A 11 5.32 -9.57 -13.14
N VAL A 12 5.01 -9.07 -11.94
CA VAL A 12 6.01 -8.82 -10.89
C VAL A 12 6.71 -10.14 -10.53
N SER A 13 5.95 -11.21 -10.32
CA SER A 13 6.48 -12.54 -10.03
C SER A 13 7.28 -13.13 -11.21
N GLN A 14 6.81 -12.97 -12.46
CA GLN A 14 7.54 -13.40 -13.66
C GLN A 14 8.87 -12.66 -13.86
N ALA A 15 8.96 -11.43 -13.36
CA ALA A 15 10.19 -10.64 -13.35
C ALA A 15 11.09 -10.96 -12.15
N GLU A 16 10.75 -11.98 -11.35
CA GLU A 16 11.55 -12.50 -10.23
C GLU A 16 11.75 -11.52 -9.07
N TYR A 17 10.83 -10.57 -8.91
CA TYR A 17 10.77 -9.74 -7.69
C TYR A 17 10.09 -10.49 -6.54
N ASP A 18 10.61 -10.30 -5.32
CA ASP A 18 10.05 -10.91 -4.10
C ASP A 18 8.75 -10.21 -3.62
N GLY A 19 8.51 -8.97 -4.06
CA GLY A 19 7.40 -8.15 -3.58
C GLY A 19 7.25 -6.83 -4.33
N LEU A 20 6.40 -5.96 -3.80
CA LEU A 20 6.16 -4.63 -4.35
C LEU A 20 5.87 -3.57 -3.27
N GLU A 21 6.17 -2.32 -3.59
CA GLU A 21 5.80 -1.13 -2.81
C GLU A 21 4.65 -0.39 -3.50
N THR A 22 3.60 -0.06 -2.76
CA THR A 22 2.43 0.65 -3.33
C THR A 22 1.65 1.44 -2.28
N TRP A 23 0.74 2.31 -2.74
CA TRP A 23 -0.29 2.91 -1.91
C TRP A 23 -1.36 1.88 -1.53
N LEU A 24 -1.87 1.96 -0.30
CA LEU A 24 -3.01 1.15 0.13
C LEU A 24 -4.30 1.69 -0.51
N PRO A 25 -5.01 0.92 -1.34
CA PRO A 25 -6.31 1.35 -1.88
C PRO A 25 -7.32 1.59 -0.76
N ALA A 26 -8.33 2.41 -0.99
CA ALA A 26 -9.43 2.58 -0.05
C ALA A 26 -10.14 1.24 0.23
N LEU A 27 -10.86 1.13 1.35
CA LEU A 27 -11.67 -0.05 1.66
C LEU A 27 -12.65 -0.33 0.50
N GLY A 28 -12.65 -1.56 -0.01
CA GLY A 28 -13.51 -1.94 -1.13
C GLY A 28 -12.96 -3.11 -1.95
N GLU A 29 -13.51 -3.25 -3.16
CA GLU A 29 -13.17 -4.32 -4.10
C GLU A 29 -11.71 -4.27 -4.53
N GLU A 30 -11.18 -3.06 -4.79
CA GLU A 30 -9.79 -2.89 -5.21
C GLU A 30 -8.79 -3.37 -4.15
N ARG A 31 -9.01 -3.00 -2.87
CA ARG A 31 -8.16 -3.47 -1.76
C ARG A 31 -8.23 -4.99 -1.62
N THR A 32 -9.42 -5.56 -1.75
CA THR A 32 -9.61 -7.02 -1.73
C THR A 32 -8.86 -7.70 -2.89
N ALA A 33 -8.94 -7.12 -4.09
CA ALA A 33 -8.27 -7.63 -5.27
C ALA A 33 -6.74 -7.57 -5.13
N MET A 34 -6.20 -6.47 -4.58
CA MET A 34 -4.77 -6.31 -4.27
C MET A 34 -4.26 -7.43 -3.36
N PHE A 35 -4.87 -7.61 -2.18
CA PHE A 35 -4.43 -8.64 -1.23
C PHE A 35 -4.62 -10.06 -1.74
N THR A 36 -5.68 -10.31 -2.52
CA THR A 36 -5.90 -11.61 -3.16
C THR A 36 -4.79 -11.93 -4.16
N ALA A 37 -4.41 -10.96 -4.98
CA ALA A 37 -3.34 -11.12 -5.96
C ALA A 37 -1.97 -11.34 -5.28
N LEU A 38 -1.60 -10.49 -4.32
CA LEU A 38 -0.35 -10.63 -3.56
C LEU A 38 -0.22 -12.03 -2.94
N LYS A 39 -1.29 -12.52 -2.31
CA LYS A 39 -1.32 -13.87 -1.72
C LYS A 39 -1.19 -14.98 -2.78
N THR A 40 -1.86 -14.82 -3.92
CA THR A 40 -1.86 -15.81 -5.01
C THR A 40 -0.46 -15.96 -5.60
N HIS A 41 0.24 -14.84 -5.80
CA HIS A 41 1.57 -14.79 -6.40
C HIS A 41 2.71 -14.83 -5.37
N LYS A 42 2.38 -14.98 -4.08
CA LYS A 42 3.33 -15.07 -2.95
C LYS A 42 4.30 -13.88 -2.88
N LEU A 43 3.78 -12.68 -3.11
CA LEU A 43 4.55 -11.45 -3.10
C LEU A 43 4.49 -10.78 -1.73
N SER A 44 5.65 -10.32 -1.25
CA SER A 44 5.78 -9.38 -0.13
C SER A 44 5.18 -8.02 -0.46
N LEU A 45 4.84 -7.26 0.59
CA LEU A 45 4.18 -5.96 0.45
C LEU A 45 4.83 -4.91 1.36
N ASP A 46 5.28 -3.83 0.74
CA ASP A 46 5.59 -2.57 1.40
C ASP A 46 4.51 -1.53 1.10
N LEU A 47 4.19 -0.69 2.08
CA LEU A 47 3.15 0.32 1.95
C LEU A 47 3.68 1.75 2.04
N LEU A 48 3.25 2.57 1.08
CA LEU A 48 3.41 4.02 1.12
C LEU A 48 2.39 4.64 2.08
N SER A 49 2.85 5.53 2.96
CA SER A 49 2.00 6.31 3.85
C SER A 49 2.27 7.81 3.65
N GLY A 50 1.28 8.51 3.11
CA GLY A 50 1.31 9.94 2.86
C GLY A 50 0.58 10.71 3.94
N VAL A 51 0.82 12.02 4.01
CA VAL A 51 0.22 12.91 5.01
C VAL A 51 -0.38 14.14 4.34
N GLY A 52 -1.33 14.78 5.01
CA GLY A 52 -1.98 15.98 4.49
C GLY A 52 -2.58 16.84 5.59
N GLY A 53 -2.75 18.13 5.31
CA GLY A 53 -3.31 19.08 6.28
C GLY A 53 -2.82 20.51 6.05
N SER A 54 -3.58 21.47 6.59
CA SER A 54 -3.28 22.90 6.45
C SER A 54 -2.44 23.45 7.60
N ASN A 55 -2.42 22.79 8.76
CA ASN A 55 -1.63 23.13 9.93
C ASN A 55 -0.97 21.88 10.54
N PHE A 56 -0.13 22.08 11.55
CA PHE A 56 0.62 21.00 12.21
C PHE A 56 -0.31 19.94 12.81
N GLU A 57 -1.39 20.35 13.48
CA GLU A 57 -2.31 19.45 14.15
C GLU A 57 -3.03 18.52 13.16
N GLN A 58 -3.48 19.05 12.02
CA GLN A 58 -4.07 18.26 10.95
C GLN A 58 -3.05 17.32 10.31
N TYR A 59 -1.82 17.79 10.10
CA TYR A 59 -0.74 16.98 9.55
C TYR A 59 -0.44 15.78 10.46
N LEU A 60 -0.23 16.03 11.76
CA LEU A 60 0.04 15.00 12.76
C LEU A 60 -1.10 13.99 12.87
N ALA A 61 -2.35 14.47 12.91
CA ALA A 61 -3.52 13.61 12.96
C ALA A 61 -3.62 12.71 11.70
N SER A 62 -3.35 13.26 10.51
CA SER A 62 -3.34 12.49 9.26
C SER A 62 -2.23 11.44 9.24
N PHE A 63 -1.05 11.79 9.75
CA PHE A 63 0.10 10.90 9.80
C PHE A 63 -0.17 9.68 10.68
N ILE A 64 -0.62 9.92 11.91
CA ILE A 64 -0.95 8.84 12.87
C ILE A 64 -1.97 7.91 12.24
N LYS A 65 -3.09 8.46 11.75
CA LYS A 65 -4.17 7.67 11.14
C LYS A 65 -3.64 6.82 9.96
N ASN A 66 -2.89 7.42 9.04
CA ASN A 66 -2.48 6.72 7.83
C ASN A 66 -1.41 5.65 8.09
N VAL A 67 -0.49 5.90 9.03
CA VAL A 67 0.49 4.88 9.47
C VAL A 67 -0.20 3.75 10.22
N GLU A 68 -1.17 4.04 11.09
CA GLU A 68 -1.95 3.00 11.77
C GLU A 68 -2.76 2.16 10.77
N ASP A 69 -3.42 2.80 9.80
CA ASP A 69 -4.18 2.12 8.75
C ASP A 69 -3.28 1.18 7.92
N ALA A 70 -2.06 1.62 7.58
CA ALA A 70 -1.07 0.81 6.87
C ALA A 70 -0.53 -0.34 7.74
N ALA A 71 -0.16 -0.06 9.00
CA ALA A 71 0.39 -1.05 9.93
C ALA A 71 -0.58 -2.19 10.24
N GLN A 72 -1.89 -1.92 10.28
CA GLN A 72 -2.92 -2.95 10.44
C GLN A 72 -2.91 -3.99 9.32
N GLN A 73 -2.36 -3.66 8.14
CA GLN A 73 -2.25 -4.59 7.01
C GLN A 73 -1.00 -5.48 7.09
N GLN A 74 -0.15 -5.29 8.10
CA GLN A 74 1.09 -6.04 8.33
C GLN A 74 2.04 -6.08 7.11
N PRO A 75 2.38 -4.91 6.51
CA PRO A 75 3.42 -4.85 5.49
C PRO A 75 4.81 -5.14 6.09
N ASP A 76 5.79 -5.47 5.25
CA ASP A 76 7.17 -5.70 5.66
C ASP A 76 7.83 -4.37 6.11
N TYR A 77 7.55 -3.27 5.39
CA TYR A 77 7.95 -1.92 5.74
C TYR A 77 6.86 -0.88 5.38
N ILE A 78 6.91 0.29 6.05
CA ILE A 78 6.05 1.45 5.74
C ILE A 78 6.93 2.65 5.39
N ASN A 79 6.85 3.08 4.13
CA ASN A 79 7.56 4.26 3.63
C ASN A 79 6.73 5.53 3.91
N CYS A 80 7.17 6.31 4.89
CA CYS A 80 6.45 7.48 5.38
C CYS A 80 6.86 8.75 4.64
N HIS A 81 5.97 9.29 3.82
CA HIS A 81 6.17 10.54 3.08
C HIS A 81 5.65 11.72 3.90
N THR A 82 6.36 12.08 4.98
CA THR A 82 5.91 13.08 5.97
C THR A 82 6.12 14.55 5.57
N GLY A 83 6.59 14.82 4.36
CA GLY A 83 7.11 16.12 3.95
C GLY A 83 6.20 17.33 4.22
N LYS A 84 6.84 18.41 4.68
CA LYS A 84 6.54 19.83 4.44
C LYS A 84 7.76 20.66 4.80
#